data_AF-A0A432EHB9-F1
#
_entry.id   AF-A0A432EHB9-F1
#
_cell.length_a   1.000
_cell.length_b   1.000
_cell.length_c   1.000
_cell.angle_alpha   90.00
_cell.angle_beta   90.00
_cell.angle_gamma   90.00
#
_symmetry.space_group_name_H-M   'P 1'
#
loop_
_entity.id
_entity.type
_entity.pdbx_description
1 polymer ?
#
loop_
_entity_poly.entity_id
_entity_poly.type
_entity_poly.pdbx_seq_one_letter_code
_entity_poly.pdbx_strand_id
1 'polypeptide(L)' 'MADIGIDLGEKIAPDNYLQAELHVQRPRADGFGMHGSGMFIINPPYLLAQQLQESLPALAALLAQDDGARFVLDYQ' A
#
# COMPACT_ATOMS: atom_id res chain seq x y z
N MET A 1 5.86 12.89 -2.43
CA MET A 1 5.49 12.90 -3.86
C MET A 1 4.18 12.13 -3.93
N ALA A 2 3.06 12.80 -4.21
CA ALA A 2 1.76 12.15 -4.29
C ALA A 2 1.76 11.17 -5.47
N ASP A 3 1.31 9.94 -5.24
CA ASP A 3 1.12 8.96 -6.32
C ASP A 3 -0.14 9.33 -7.10
N ILE A 4 0.02 9.61 -8.41
CA ILE A 4 -1.06 10.05 -9.30
C ILE A 4 -2.24 9.06 -9.31
N GLY A 5 -2.00 7.76 -9.08
CA GLY A 5 -3.06 6.76 -9.04
C GLY A 5 -3.96 6.85 -7.81
N ILE A 6 -3.43 7.34 -6.68
CA ILE A 6 -4.09 7.30 -5.37
C ILE A 6 -4.91 8.56 -5.11
N ASP A 7 -4.39 9.72 -5.50
CA ASP A 7 -5.12 10.99 -5.45
C ASP A 7 -6.39 10.97 -6.32
N LEU A 8 -6.41 10.15 -7.39
CA LEU A 8 -7.64 9.95 -8.16
C LEU A 8 -8.66 9.08 -7.41
N GLY A 9 -8.20 8.10 -6.64
CA GLY A 9 -9.05 7.20 -5.85
C GLY A 9 -9.82 7.93 -4.75
N GLU A 10 -9.12 8.76 -3.97
CA GLU A 10 -9.73 9.60 -2.91
C GLU A 10 -10.81 10.53 -3.49
N LYS A 11 -10.61 11.07 -4.69
CA LYS A 11 -11.60 11.91 -5.37
C LYS A 11 -12.85 11.14 -5.82
N ILE A 12 -12.74 9.84 -6.06
CA ILE A 12 -13.86 8.99 -6.53
C ILE A 12 -14.67 8.44 -5.35
N ALA A 13 -14.02 8.15 -4.21
CA ALA A 13 -14.67 7.61 -3.03
C ALA A 13 -14.05 8.19 -1.74
N PRO A 14 -14.31 9.46 -1.41
CA PRO A 14 -13.62 10.17 -0.33
C PRO A 14 -13.85 9.59 1.06
N ASP A 15 -15.02 8.98 1.30
CA ASP A 15 -15.44 8.54 2.62
C ASP A 15 -15.58 7.01 2.73
N ASN A 16 -15.15 6.24 1.72
CA ASN A 16 -15.29 4.78 1.73
C ASN A 16 -14.27 4.10 0.83
N TYR A 17 -13.01 4.12 1.28
CA TYR A 17 -11.90 3.52 0.57
C TYR A 17 -10.93 2.81 1.51
N LEU A 18 -10.14 1.93 0.92
CA LEU A 18 -8.94 1.38 1.54
C LEU A 18 -7.79 1.37 0.53
N GLN A 19 -6.67 1.93 0.93
CA GLN A 19 -5.39 1.84 0.25
C GLN A 19 -4.47 0.90 1.02
N ALA A 20 -3.87 -0.05 0.31
CA ALA A 20 -2.81 -0.88 0.83
C ALA A 20 -1.65 -0.98 -0.16
N GLU A 21 -0.44 -0.74 0.32
CA GLU A 21 0.78 -0.92 -0.46
C GLU A 21 1.78 -1.78 0.30
N LEU A 22 2.54 -2.57 -0.45
CA LEU A 22 3.67 -3.32 0.06
C LEU A 22 4.90 -3.04 -0.79
N HIS A 23 5.94 -2.54 -0.14
CA HIS A 23 7.25 -2.27 -0.73
C HIS A 23 8.24 -3.25 -0.13
N VAL A 24 8.92 -4.02 -0.98
CA VAL A 24 9.89 -5.06 -0.56
C VAL A 24 11.32 -4.55 -0.52
N GLN A 25 11.60 -3.41 -1.15
CA GLN A 25 12.91 -2.77 -1.16
C GLN A 25 12.82 -1.25 -1.38
N ARG A 26 13.93 -0.52 -1.21
CA ARG A 26 14.01 0.88 -1.65
C ARG A 26 13.87 0.99 -3.17
N PRO A 27 13.29 2.08 -3.70
CA PRO A 27 13.40 2.40 -5.11
C PRO A 27 14.88 2.45 -5.52
N ARG A 28 15.23 1.82 -6.64
CA ARG A 28 16.59 1.91 -7.18
C ARG A 28 16.89 3.35 -7.61
N ALA A 29 18.15 3.76 -7.49
CA ALA A 29 18.59 5.11 -7.85
C ALA A 29 18.43 5.42 -9.35
N ASP A 30 18.44 4.40 -10.20
CA ASP A 30 18.19 4.50 -11.64
C ASP A 30 16.70 4.55 -12.00
N GLY A 31 15.81 4.38 -11.02
CA GLY A 31 14.35 4.41 -11.20
C GLY A 31 13.78 3.18 -11.91
N PHE A 32 14.58 2.15 -12.20
CA PHE A 32 14.12 0.97 -12.93
C PHE A 32 13.66 -0.17 -12.01
N GLY A 33 12.58 -0.83 -12.41
CA GLY A 33 12.04 -2.02 -11.76
C GLY A 33 10.96 -1.75 -10.72
N MET A 34 10.19 -2.78 -10.40
CA MET A 34 9.12 -2.74 -9.41
C MET A 34 9.69 -3.06 -8.02
N HIS A 35 9.60 -2.10 -7.10
CA HIS A 35 10.06 -2.26 -5.71
C HIS A 35 8.89 -2.43 -4.72
N GLY A 36 7.68 -2.30 -5.22
CA GLY A 36 6.44 -2.49 -4.49
C GLY A 36 5.25 -2.44 -5.42
N SER A 37 4.08 -2.77 -4.88
CA SER A 37 2.79 -2.64 -5.54
C SER A 37 1.72 -2.25 -4.53
N GLY A 38 0.57 -1.83 -5.02
CA GLY A 38 -0.54 -1.42 -4.17
C GLY A 38 -1.91 -1.68 -4.78
N MET A 39 -2.92 -1.58 -3.93
CA MET A 39 -4.32 -1.67 -4.29
C MET A 39 -5.07 -0.49 -3.66
N PHE A 40 -5.99 0.10 -4.44
CA PHE A 40 -6.97 1.05 -3.95
C PHE A 40 -8.36 0.42 -4.13
N ILE A 41 -9.10 0.28 -3.05
CA ILE A 41 -10.33 -0.50 -2.98
C ILE A 41 -11.47 0.44 -2.58
N ILE A 42 -12.45 0.60 -3.47
CA ILE A 42 -13.68 1.34 -3.20
C ILE A 42 -14.70 0.42 -2.56
N ASN A 43 -15.39 0.89 -1.52
CA ASN A 43 -16.33 0.08 -0.73
C ASN A 43 -15.71 -1.22 -0.19
N PRO A 44 -14.58 -1.14 0.54
CA PRO A 44 -13.92 -2.34 1.07
C PRO A 44 -14.85 -3.12 2.02
N PRO A 45 -14.73 -4.46 2.08
CA PRO A 45 -15.35 -5.24 3.14
C PRO A 45 -14.89 -4.77 4.52
N TYR A 46 -15.81 -4.67 5.48
CA TYR A 46 -15.55 -4.07 6.81
C TYR A 46 -14.40 -4.72 7.61
N LEU A 47 -14.09 -6.00 7.39
CA LEU A 47 -12.99 -6.69 8.06
C LEU A 47 -11.63 -6.53 7.36
N LEU A 48 -11.60 -6.05 6.12
CA LEU A 48 -10.39 -6.06 5.32
C LEU A 48 -9.30 -5.14 5.91
N ALA A 49 -9.69 -3.97 6.42
CA ALA A 49 -8.78 -3.05 7.10
C ALA A 49 -8.08 -3.72 8.29
N GLN A 50 -8.86 -4.39 9.15
CA GLN A 50 -8.34 -5.11 10.31
C GLN A 50 -7.40 -6.26 9.88
N GLN A 51 -7.81 -7.07 8.91
CA GLN A 51 -7.01 -8.19 8.41
C GLN A 51 -5.66 -7.71 7.84
N LEU A 52 -5.65 -6.59 7.13
CA LEU A 52 -4.44 -5.98 6.58
C LEU A 52 -3.58 -5.35 7.66
N GLN A 53 -4.18 -4.69 8.66
CA GLN A 53 -3.45 -4.14 9.81
C GLN A 53 -2.69 -5.24 10.59
N GLU A 54 -3.28 -6.43 10.70
CA GLU A 54 -2.66 -7.59 11.34
C GLU A 54 -1.59 -8.26 10.44
N SER A 55 -1.83 -8.33 9.12
CA SER A 55 -1.00 -9.11 8.19
C SER A 55 0.17 -8.34 7.56
N LEU A 56 -0.03 -7.06 7.21
CA LEU A 56 0.97 -6.27 6.48
C LEU A 56 2.32 -6.12 7.21
N PRO A 57 2.39 -5.93 8.54
CA PRO A 57 3.66 -5.89 9.24
C PRO A 57 4.47 -7.18 9.07
N ALA A 58 3.80 -8.33 9.18
CA ALA A 58 4.45 -9.63 9.00
C ALA A 58 4.89 -9.84 7.54
N LEU A 59 4.05 -9.47 6.57
CA LEU A 59 4.38 -9.54 5.15
C LEU A 59 5.58 -8.66 4.80
N ALA A 60 5.63 -7.41 5.30
CA ALA A 60 6.75 -6.51 5.08
C ALA A 60 8.06 -7.07 5.65
N ALA A 61 8.02 -7.69 6.84
CA ALA A 61 9.19 -8.32 7.44
C ALA A 61 9.64 -9.57 6.68
N LEU A 62 8.70 -10.44 6.29
CA LEU A 62 8.99 -11.72 5.63
C LEU A 62 9.47 -11.54 4.18
N LEU A 63 8.97 -10.53 3.48
CA LEU A 63 9.26 -10.28 2.07
C LEU A 63 10.33 -9.20 1.86
N ALA A 64 10.93 -8.68 2.92
CA ALA A 64 11.99 -7.67 2.85
C ALA A 64 13.19 -8.19 2.06
N GLN A 65 13.60 -7.43 1.04
CA GLN A 65 14.83 -7.64 0.27
C GLN A 65 15.93 -6.66 0.70
N ASP A 66 15.56 -5.56 1.34
CA ASP A 66 16.48 -4.64 2.02
C ASP A 66 15.80 -3.98 3.25
N ASP A 67 16.53 -3.09 3.90
CA ASP A 67 16.10 -2.32 5.07
C ASP A 67 15.14 -1.15 4.74
N GLY A 68 14.72 -1.00 3.48
CA GLY A 68 13.69 -0.07 3.02
C GLY A 68 12.33 -0.71 2.76
N ALA A 69 12.19 -2.01 3.03
CA ALA A 69 10.90 -2.69 3.00
C ALA A 69 9.92 -2.03 3.98
N ARG A 70 8.69 -1.78 3.53
CA ARG A 70 7.64 -1.07 4.29
C ARG A 70 6.27 -1.39 3.72
N PHE A 71 5.22 -1.06 4.46
CA PHE A 71 3.86 -1.08 3.96
C PHE A 71 3.19 0.29 4.17
N VAL A 72 2.14 0.55 3.40
CA VAL A 72 1.20 1.66 3.61
C VAL A 72 -0.17 1.04 3.81
N LEU A 73 -0.90 1.50 4.81
CA LEU A 73 -2.31 1.16 5.02
C LEU A 73 -3.02 2.45 5.41
N ASP A 74 -3.97 2.88 4.58
CA ASP A 74 -4.82 4.03 4.82
C ASP A 74 -6.27 3.68 4.44
N TYR A 75 -7.24 4.18 5.19
CA TYR A 75 -8.65 3.88 4.97
C TYR A 75 -9.55 4.88 5.70
N GLN A 76 -10.75 5.10 5.15
CA GLN A 76 -11.84 5.89 5.77
C GLN A 76 -13.03 4.98 6.10
#